data_AF-A0A0M9DY29-F1
#
_entry.id   AF-A0A0M9DY29-F1
#
_cell.length_a   1.000
_cell.length_b   1.000
_cell.length_c   1.000
_cell.angle_alpha   90.00
_cell.angle_beta   90.00
_cell.angle_gamma   90.00
#
_symmetry.space_group_name_H-M   'P 1'
#
loop_
_entity.id
_entity.type
_entity.pdbx_description
1 polymer ?
#
loop_
_entity_poly.entity_id
_entity_poly.type
_entity_poly.pdbx_seq_one_letter_code
_entity_poly.pdbx_strand_id
1 'polypeptide(L)'
;MHQVYQFVGGPLVWFSFIVFIAGTIHQIHKFFSEESRKKTIPQYQPPGFKKQPPIGWFSKNAMKTRFAMISEWFSRENRIRNMAMFRATNVFGIHPVMSWTTLIFHVCLVITPLFVLAHNLLLDEALGTSFFSWSETLTDGMTFILLVCGAYFLYRRLFVRRVRAITSLYDFVMLFVAVAPFLTGFMAYHQIYDYQTMVILHILAGELMLIAIPYTKFAHMIYFFLQRFFVASEYSFGKGNRTW
;
A
#
# COMPACT_ATOMS: atom_id res chain seq x y z
N MET A 1 30.85 -6.26 -15.55
CA MET A 1 29.75 -6.29 -14.55
C MET A 1 30.10 -5.64 -13.21
N HIS A 2 31.32 -5.79 -12.67
CA HIS A 2 31.68 -5.21 -11.37
C HIS A 2 31.51 -3.69 -11.26
N GLN A 3 31.97 -2.92 -12.26
CA GLN A 3 31.78 -1.45 -12.29
C GLN A 3 30.30 -1.04 -12.32
N VAL A 4 29.47 -1.79 -13.06
CA VAL A 4 28.02 -1.54 -13.12
C VAL A 4 27.39 -1.79 -11.76
N TYR A 5 27.75 -2.90 -11.11
CA TYR A 5 27.26 -3.23 -9.76
C TYR A 5 27.63 -2.15 -8.74
N GLN A 6 28.88 -1.66 -8.73
CA GLN A 6 29.32 -0.59 -7.84
C GLN A 6 28.61 0.73 -8.10
N PHE A 7 28.35 1.06 -9.37
CA PHE A 7 27.63 2.27 -9.73
C PHE A 7 26.16 2.22 -9.29
N VAL A 8 25.50 1.10 -9.60
CA VAL A 8 24.09 0.89 -9.27
C VAL A 8 23.93 0.83 -7.74
N GLY A 9 24.64 -0.06 -7.05
CA GLY A 9 24.55 -0.19 -5.58
C GLY A 9 25.13 0.98 -4.76
N GLY A 10 25.76 1.97 -5.41
CA GLY A 10 26.39 3.11 -4.73
C GLY A 10 25.71 4.44 -5.11
N PRO A 11 26.28 5.25 -6.02
CA PRO A 11 25.73 6.55 -6.39
C PRO A 11 24.27 6.56 -6.85
N LEU A 12 23.84 5.53 -7.60
CA LEU A 12 22.49 5.48 -8.17
C LEU A 12 21.43 5.24 -7.09
N VAL A 13 21.71 4.38 -6.11
CA VAL A 13 20.83 4.17 -4.93
C VAL A 13 20.56 5.50 -4.22
N TRP A 14 21.60 6.30 -3.93
CA TRP A 14 21.43 7.60 -3.28
C TRP A 14 20.62 8.58 -4.11
N PHE A 15 20.85 8.62 -5.42
CA PHE A 15 20.03 9.41 -6.33
C PHE A 15 18.55 8.99 -6.26
N SER A 16 18.27 7.68 -6.28
CA SER A 16 16.91 7.15 -6.19
C SER A 16 16.21 7.56 -4.89
N PHE A 17 16.92 7.51 -3.75
CA PHE A 17 16.40 7.95 -2.46
C PHE A 17 16.11 9.45 -2.42
N ILE A 18 17.01 10.28 -2.96
CA ILE A 18 16.79 11.74 -3.02
C ILE A 18 15.54 12.05 -3.83
N VAL A 19 15.39 11.44 -5.01
CA VAL A 19 14.23 11.64 -5.89
C VAL A 19 12.94 11.16 -5.23
N PHE A 20 12.97 10.00 -4.57
CA PHE A 20 11.85 9.44 -3.81
C PHE A 20 11.42 10.35 -2.65
N ILE A 21 12.36 10.80 -1.82
CA ILE A 21 12.09 11.66 -0.66
C ILE A 21 11.57 13.02 -1.11
N ALA A 22 12.24 13.68 -2.07
CA ALA A 22 11.83 14.97 -2.60
C ALA A 22 10.43 14.90 -3.24
N GLY A 23 10.16 13.85 -4.03
CA GLY A 23 8.86 13.63 -4.63
C GLY A 23 7.77 13.38 -3.59
N THR A 24 8.06 12.61 -2.54
CA THR A 24 7.11 12.34 -1.45
C THR A 24 6.78 13.61 -0.69
N ILE A 25 7.78 14.43 -0.34
CA ILE A 25 7.58 15.73 0.31
C ILE A 25 6.71 16.63 -0.58
N HIS A 26 7.00 16.69 -1.89
CA HIS A 26 6.21 17.47 -2.83
C HIS A 26 4.73 17.04 -2.84
N GLN A 27 4.45 15.73 -2.88
CA GLN A 27 3.06 15.24 -2.88
C GLN A 27 2.33 15.52 -1.58
N ILE A 28 3.01 15.44 -0.44
CA ILE A 28 2.45 15.81 0.87
C ILE A 28 2.13 17.32 0.89
N HIS A 29 3.04 18.16 0.41
CA HIS A 29 2.83 19.61 0.37
C HIS A 29 1.66 20.01 -0.53
N LYS A 30 1.58 19.40 -1.73
CA LYS A 30 0.49 19.58 -2.68
C LYS A 30 -0.85 19.21 -2.05
N PHE A 31 -0.92 18.07 -1.36
CA PHE A 31 -2.14 17.61 -0.68
C PHE A 31 -2.66 18.63 0.33
N PHE A 32 -1.80 19.11 1.24
CA PHE A 32 -2.21 20.08 2.26
C PHE A 32 -2.53 21.47 1.71
N SER A 33 -1.84 21.88 0.62
CA SER A 33 -2.14 23.13 -0.08
C SER A 33 -3.54 23.10 -0.71
N GLU A 34 -3.89 22.00 -1.39
CA GLU A 34 -5.20 21.82 -2.00
C GLU A 34 -6.32 21.72 -0.95
N GLU A 35 -6.07 21.02 0.16
CA GLU A 35 -7.04 20.91 1.27
C GLU A 35 -7.32 22.28 1.92
N SER A 36 -6.28 23.09 2.11
CA SER A 36 -6.43 24.44 2.67
C SER A 36 -7.27 25.35 1.76
N ARG A 37 -7.14 25.19 0.44
CA ARG A 37 -7.97 25.90 -0.55
C ARG A 37 -9.44 25.46 -0.54
N LYS A 38 -9.74 24.18 -0.26
CA LYS A 38 -11.11 23.66 -0.23
C LYS A 38 -11.91 24.16 0.97
N LYS A 39 -11.27 24.39 2.12
CA LYS A 39 -11.92 24.96 3.31
C LYS A 39 -12.45 26.38 3.09
N THR A 40 -11.90 27.09 2.11
CA THR A 40 -12.32 28.46 1.74
C THR A 40 -13.59 28.47 0.87
N ILE A 41 -14.01 27.32 0.32
CA ILE A 41 -15.23 27.19 -0.47
C ILE A 41 -16.38 26.87 0.49
N PRO A 42 -17.50 27.62 0.48
CA PRO A 42 -18.65 27.32 1.33
C PRO A 42 -19.15 25.90 1.07
N GLN A 43 -18.97 25.00 2.04
CA GLN A 43 -19.54 23.66 1.97
C GLN A 43 -21.04 23.75 2.24
N TYR A 44 -21.84 23.24 1.31
CA TYR A 44 -23.28 23.10 1.50
C TYR A 44 -23.53 22.24 2.75
N GLN A 45 -24.33 22.75 3.69
CA GLN A 45 -24.82 21.99 4.82
C GLN A 45 -26.32 21.84 4.63
N PRO A 46 -26.84 20.61 4.45
CA PRO A 46 -28.27 20.42 4.31
C PRO A 46 -28.99 20.93 5.57
N PRO A 47 -30.15 21.63 5.41
CA PRO A 47 -30.93 22.13 6.54
C PRO A 47 -31.23 21.01 7.55
N GLY A 48 -30.95 21.25 8.83
CA GLY A 48 -31.15 20.26 9.90
C GLY A 48 -29.96 19.34 10.21
N PHE A 49 -28.85 19.44 9.48
CA PHE A 49 -27.63 18.68 9.81
C PHE A 49 -26.95 19.22 11.07
N LYS A 50 -27.16 18.57 12.21
CA LYS A 50 -26.44 18.87 13.45
C LYS A 50 -25.03 18.29 13.36
N LYS A 51 -24.01 19.15 13.34
CA LYS A 51 -22.62 18.73 13.59
C LYS A 51 -22.58 18.02 14.93
N GLN A 52 -22.38 16.71 14.94
CA GLN A 52 -22.27 15.96 16.19
C GLN A 52 -21.07 16.53 16.98
N PRO A 53 -21.08 16.56 18.32
CA PRO A 53 -19.95 17.04 19.11
C PRO A 53 -18.73 16.11 18.95
N PRO A 54 -17.49 16.61 18.99
CA PRO A 54 -16.29 15.77 18.88
C PRO A 54 -16.29 14.77 20.03
N ILE A 55 -16.43 13.49 19.71
CA ILE A 55 -16.16 12.43 20.65
C ILE A 55 -14.63 12.35 20.74
N GLY A 56 -14.06 12.75 21.87
CA GLY A 56 -12.63 12.60 22.12
C GLY A 56 -12.24 11.12 21.96
N TRP A 57 -11.13 10.87 21.25
CA TRP A 57 -10.61 9.51 20.96
C TRP A 57 -10.47 8.64 22.21
N PHE A 58 -10.36 9.29 23.39
CA PHE A 58 -10.21 8.69 24.72
C PHE A 58 -11.40 8.91 25.67
N SER A 59 -12.56 9.39 25.20
CA SER A 59 -13.72 9.51 26.08
C SER A 59 -14.18 8.13 26.55
N LYS A 60 -14.26 7.93 27.87
CA LYS A 60 -14.69 6.65 28.47
C LYS A 60 -16.05 6.19 27.93
N ASN A 61 -16.95 7.13 27.64
CA ASN A 61 -18.28 6.83 27.09
C ASN A 61 -18.19 6.34 25.64
N ALA A 62 -17.31 6.92 24.83
CA ALA A 62 -17.10 6.51 23.46
C ALA A 62 -16.43 5.15 23.34
N MET A 63 -15.46 4.88 24.22
CA MET A 63 -14.82 3.58 24.33
C MET A 63 -15.86 2.51 24.70
N LYS A 64 -16.72 2.79 25.70
CA LYS A 64 -17.81 1.89 26.10
C LYS A 64 -18.79 1.62 24.95
N THR A 65 -19.19 2.66 24.19
CA THR A 65 -20.06 2.49 23.01
C THR A 65 -19.39 1.65 21.93
N ARG A 66 -18.10 1.88 21.64
CA ARG A 66 -17.35 1.07 20.66
C ARG A 66 -17.25 -0.39 21.08
N PHE A 67 -16.94 -0.66 22.36
CA PHE A 67 -16.92 -2.03 22.88
C PHE A 67 -18.30 -2.69 22.82
N ALA A 68 -19.37 -1.97 23.17
CA ALA A 68 -20.74 -2.47 23.05
C ALA A 68 -21.07 -2.85 21.60
N MET A 69 -20.78 -1.98 20.62
CA MET A 69 -20.99 -2.26 19.19
C MET A 69 -20.17 -3.48 18.73
N ILE A 70 -18.91 -3.60 19.16
CA ILE A 70 -18.06 -4.75 18.84
C ILE A 70 -18.67 -6.03 19.45
N SER A 71 -19.05 -6.00 20.72
CA SER A 71 -19.65 -7.16 21.38
C SER A 71 -20.97 -7.60 20.73
N GLU A 72 -21.80 -6.63 20.30
CA GLU A 72 -23.05 -6.93 19.58
C GLU A 72 -22.77 -7.51 18.19
N TRP A 73 -21.69 -7.05 17.53
CA TRP A 73 -21.26 -7.60 16.26
C TRP A 73 -20.88 -9.10 16.37
N PHE A 74 -20.17 -9.46 17.45
CA PHE A 74 -19.74 -10.83 17.73
C PHE A 74 -20.81 -11.68 18.47
N SER A 75 -21.97 -11.12 18.81
CA SER A 75 -23.00 -11.86 19.55
C SER A 75 -23.56 -13.02 18.70
N ARG A 76 -23.78 -14.17 19.34
CA ARG A 76 -24.28 -15.36 18.63
C ARG A 76 -25.69 -15.16 18.07
N GLU A 77 -26.52 -14.39 18.76
CA GLU A 77 -27.90 -14.08 18.38
C GLU A 77 -27.97 -13.27 17.08
N ASN A 78 -27.09 -12.28 16.91
CA ASN A 78 -27.07 -11.43 15.73
C ASN A 78 -26.15 -11.96 14.61
N ARG A 79 -25.51 -13.12 14.78
CA ARG A 79 -24.48 -13.64 13.87
C ARG A 79 -24.96 -13.72 12.42
N ILE A 80 -26.19 -14.19 12.19
CA ILE A 80 -26.74 -14.34 10.83
C ILE A 80 -26.98 -12.96 10.19
N ARG A 81 -27.62 -12.05 10.92
CA ARG A 81 -27.87 -10.67 10.49
C ARG A 81 -26.58 -9.93 10.19
N ASN A 82 -25.61 -10.02 11.10
CA ASN A 82 -24.32 -9.33 10.98
C ASN A 82 -23.49 -9.89 9.82
N MET A 83 -23.51 -11.21 9.60
CA MET A 83 -22.85 -11.85 8.45
C MET A 83 -23.53 -11.49 7.12
N ALA A 84 -24.86 -11.43 7.09
CA ALA A 84 -25.62 -10.98 5.93
C ALA A 84 -25.30 -9.50 5.60
N MET A 85 -25.29 -8.63 6.61
CA MET A 85 -24.87 -7.24 6.45
C MET A 85 -23.43 -7.14 5.97
N PHE A 86 -22.48 -7.89 6.55
CA PHE A 86 -21.09 -7.91 6.11
C PHE A 86 -20.96 -8.27 4.62
N ARG A 87 -21.71 -9.29 4.16
CA ARG A 87 -21.71 -9.71 2.75
C ARG A 87 -22.34 -8.67 1.82
N ALA A 88 -23.31 -7.89 2.31
CA ALA A 88 -24.03 -6.91 1.51
C ALA A 88 -23.41 -5.50 1.49
N THR A 89 -22.68 -5.10 2.54
CA THR A 89 -22.22 -3.71 2.72
C THR A 89 -20.71 -3.54 2.62
N ASN A 90 -19.91 -4.59 2.85
CA ASN A 90 -18.45 -4.50 2.78
C ASN A 90 -17.91 -4.96 1.43
N VAL A 91 -16.84 -4.30 0.98
CA VAL A 91 -16.13 -4.66 -0.25
C VAL A 91 -15.60 -6.10 -0.19
N PHE A 92 -15.14 -6.55 0.98
CA PHE A 92 -14.75 -7.94 1.24
C PHE A 92 -15.90 -8.95 1.11
N GLY A 93 -17.15 -8.50 1.29
CA GLY A 93 -18.35 -9.31 1.11
C GLY A 93 -18.81 -9.38 -0.35
N ILE A 94 -18.81 -8.23 -1.03
CA ILE A 94 -19.32 -8.09 -2.41
C ILE A 94 -18.30 -8.61 -3.44
N HIS A 95 -17.02 -8.34 -3.23
CA HIS A 95 -15.92 -8.73 -4.12
C HIS A 95 -14.77 -9.37 -3.31
N PRO A 96 -14.99 -10.56 -2.74
CA PRO A 96 -14.06 -11.19 -1.79
C PRO A 96 -12.69 -11.46 -2.41
N VAL A 97 -12.65 -12.07 -3.60
CA VAL A 97 -11.38 -12.43 -4.27
C VAL A 97 -10.52 -11.19 -4.50
N MET A 98 -11.09 -10.14 -5.12
CA MET A 98 -10.35 -8.90 -5.38
C MET A 98 -9.84 -8.24 -4.10
N SER A 99 -10.67 -8.17 -3.06
CA SER A 99 -10.33 -7.48 -1.82
C SER A 99 -9.20 -8.17 -1.08
N TRP A 100 -9.28 -9.50 -0.93
CA TRP A 100 -8.25 -10.29 -0.27
C TRP A 100 -6.95 -10.32 -1.08
N THR A 101 -7.01 -10.53 -2.40
CA THR A 101 -5.80 -10.50 -3.23
C THR A 101 -5.12 -9.13 -3.18
N THR A 102 -5.89 -8.04 -3.19
CA THR A 102 -5.32 -6.69 -3.06
C THR A 102 -4.68 -6.49 -1.70
N LEU A 103 -5.35 -6.87 -0.61
CA LEU A 103 -4.79 -6.74 0.73
C LEU A 103 -3.50 -7.54 0.87
N ILE A 104 -3.52 -8.82 0.50
CA ILE A 104 -2.37 -9.72 0.60
C ILE A 104 -1.20 -9.20 -0.24
N PHE A 105 -1.46 -8.78 -1.48
CA PHE A 105 -0.44 -8.19 -2.35
C PHE A 105 0.25 -7.00 -1.70
N HIS A 106 -0.51 -6.04 -1.14
CA HIS A 106 0.09 -4.84 -0.53
C HIS A 106 0.82 -5.16 0.77
N VAL A 107 0.29 -6.09 1.58
CA VAL A 107 0.95 -6.55 2.81
C VAL A 107 2.31 -7.17 2.46
N CYS A 108 2.36 -8.09 1.49
CA CYS A 108 3.64 -8.65 1.02
C CYS A 108 4.55 -7.58 0.40
N LEU A 109 4.00 -6.69 -0.43
CA LEU A 109 4.78 -5.65 -1.12
C LEU A 109 5.51 -4.72 -0.15
N VAL A 110 4.90 -4.41 0.99
CA VAL A 110 5.51 -3.52 1.99
C VAL A 110 6.32 -4.29 3.02
N ILE A 111 5.79 -5.40 3.56
CA ILE A 111 6.45 -6.11 4.66
C ILE A 111 7.67 -6.90 4.16
N THR A 112 7.59 -7.60 3.04
CA THR A 112 8.70 -8.44 2.56
C THR A 112 10.03 -7.69 2.43
N PRO A 113 10.13 -6.55 1.72
CA PRO A 113 11.42 -5.87 1.57
C PRO A 113 11.93 -5.21 2.86
N LEU A 114 11.06 -4.95 3.86
CA LEU A 114 11.46 -4.34 5.13
C LEU A 114 12.07 -5.34 6.12
N PHE A 115 11.64 -6.61 6.06
CA PHE A 115 12.03 -7.61 7.05
C PHE A 115 12.75 -8.82 6.42
N VAL A 116 13.20 -8.71 5.16
CA VAL A 116 14.06 -9.71 4.52
C VAL A 116 15.49 -9.59 5.04
N LEU A 117 16.12 -10.73 5.33
CA LEU A 117 17.47 -10.80 5.89
C LEU A 117 18.50 -10.01 5.07
N ALA A 118 18.49 -10.14 3.74
CA ALA A 118 19.45 -9.47 2.87
C ALA A 118 19.38 -7.94 2.97
N HIS A 119 18.19 -7.34 3.04
CA HIS A 119 18.06 -5.89 3.19
C HIS A 119 18.44 -5.43 4.58
N ASN A 120 18.13 -6.20 5.62
CA ASN A 120 18.54 -5.87 6.98
C ASN A 120 20.06 -5.94 7.17
N LEU A 121 20.74 -6.87 6.49
CA LEU A 121 22.20 -6.91 6.47
C LEU A 121 22.79 -5.68 5.77
N LEU A 122 22.23 -5.29 4.61
CA LEU A 122 22.63 -4.06 3.91
C LEU A 122 22.38 -2.81 4.77
N LEU A 123 21.30 -2.79 5.54
CA LEU A 123 20.99 -1.69 6.46
C LEU A 123 22.00 -1.62 7.62
N ASP A 124 22.41 -2.78 8.15
CA ASP A 124 23.41 -2.87 9.20
C ASP A 124 24.78 -2.39 8.70
N GLU A 125 25.18 -2.79 7.49
CA GLU A 125 26.40 -2.33 6.85
C GLU A 125 26.39 -0.81 6.57
N ALA A 126 25.24 -0.25 6.19
CA ALA A 126 25.12 1.16 5.82
C ALA A 126 24.95 2.10 7.03
N LEU A 127 24.17 1.70 8.03
CA LEU A 127 23.74 2.55 9.15
C LEU A 127 24.11 2.01 10.54
N GLY A 128 24.67 0.80 10.63
CA GLY A 128 24.96 0.12 11.90
C GLY A 128 23.71 -0.30 12.67
N THR A 129 22.59 -0.46 11.97
CA THR A 129 21.30 -0.85 12.56
C THR A 129 20.59 -1.89 11.70
N SER A 130 19.97 -2.88 12.34
CA SER A 130 19.15 -3.89 11.66
C SER A 130 17.75 -3.96 12.27
N PHE A 131 16.72 -4.17 11.45
CA PHE A 131 15.40 -4.56 11.96
C PHE A 131 15.33 -6.06 12.26
N PHE A 132 14.18 -6.50 12.79
CA PHE A 132 13.85 -7.91 12.86
C PHE A 132 13.85 -8.53 11.46
N SER A 133 14.44 -9.71 11.30
CA SER A 133 14.42 -10.46 10.03
C SER A 133 13.57 -11.71 10.19
N TRP A 134 12.70 -12.00 9.21
CA TRP A 134 11.99 -13.28 9.17
C TRP A 134 12.89 -14.41 8.66
N SER A 135 12.45 -15.65 8.85
CA SER A 135 13.12 -16.80 8.22
C SER A 135 13.09 -16.70 6.70
N GLU A 136 14.12 -17.26 6.06
CA GLU A 136 14.24 -17.29 4.61
C GLU A 136 13.02 -17.97 3.97
N THR A 137 12.56 -19.09 4.53
CA THR A 137 11.38 -19.83 4.05
C THR A 137 10.11 -18.98 4.05
N LEU A 138 9.90 -18.16 5.09
CA LEU A 138 8.72 -17.32 5.14
C LEU A 138 8.82 -16.18 4.12
N THR A 139 9.99 -15.55 4.03
CA THR A 139 10.22 -14.44 3.09
C THR A 139 10.06 -14.93 1.64
N ASP A 140 10.58 -16.12 1.34
CA ASP A 140 10.43 -16.79 0.06
C ASP A 140 8.95 -17.07 -0.26
N GLY A 141 8.22 -17.63 0.71
CA GLY A 141 6.77 -17.86 0.60
C GLY A 141 5.96 -16.57 0.39
N MET A 142 6.28 -15.49 1.11
CA MET A 142 5.63 -14.18 0.93
C MET A 142 5.90 -13.61 -0.47
N THR A 143 7.13 -13.76 -0.96
CA THR A 143 7.52 -13.32 -2.31
C THR A 143 6.76 -14.12 -3.36
N PHE A 144 6.68 -15.44 -3.23
CA PHE A 144 5.90 -16.30 -4.12
C PHE A 144 4.41 -15.91 -4.13
N ILE A 145 3.81 -15.69 -2.96
CA ILE A 145 2.42 -15.21 -2.84
C ILE A 145 2.23 -13.89 -3.57
N LEU A 146 3.16 -12.94 -3.43
CA LEU A 146 3.12 -11.66 -4.14
C LEU A 146 3.16 -11.87 -5.66
N LEU A 147 4.04 -12.75 -6.18
CA LEU A 147 4.12 -13.07 -7.60
C LEU A 147 2.82 -13.68 -8.12
N VAL A 148 2.20 -14.59 -7.37
CA VAL A 148 0.88 -15.16 -7.70
C VAL A 148 -0.20 -14.08 -7.74
N CYS A 149 -0.21 -13.15 -6.78
CA CYS A 149 -1.13 -12.02 -6.78
C CYS A 149 -0.91 -11.09 -7.98
N GLY A 150 0.36 -10.81 -8.33
CA GLY A 150 0.73 -10.06 -9.53
C GLY A 150 0.25 -10.73 -10.82
N ALA A 151 0.43 -12.05 -10.93
CA ALA A 151 -0.07 -12.85 -12.05
C ALA A 151 -1.60 -12.81 -12.14
N TYR A 152 -2.31 -12.87 -11.01
CA TYR A 152 -3.76 -12.71 -10.97
C TYR A 152 -4.21 -11.33 -11.47
N PHE A 153 -3.53 -10.25 -11.08
CA PHE A 153 -3.85 -8.92 -11.59
C PHE A 153 -3.60 -8.79 -13.08
N LEU A 154 -2.51 -9.37 -13.58
CA LEU A 154 -2.21 -9.41 -15.02
C LEU A 154 -3.30 -10.19 -15.76
N TYR A 155 -3.63 -11.40 -15.29
CA TYR A 155 -4.71 -12.23 -15.84
C TYR A 155 -6.03 -11.45 -15.90
N ARG A 156 -6.46 -10.86 -14.78
CA ARG A 156 -7.71 -10.09 -14.73
C ARG A 156 -7.73 -8.96 -15.75
N ARG A 157 -6.58 -8.30 -15.95
CA ARG A 157 -6.43 -7.17 -16.86
C ARG A 157 -6.45 -7.59 -18.33
N LEU A 158 -5.95 -8.79 -18.66
CA LEU A 158 -5.95 -9.36 -20.01
C LEU A 158 -7.29 -9.99 -20.41
N PHE A 159 -7.95 -10.71 -19.49
CA PHE A 159 -9.07 -11.57 -19.85
C PHE A 159 -10.45 -11.01 -19.48
N VAL A 160 -10.59 -10.20 -18.42
CA VAL A 160 -11.88 -9.66 -18.02
C VAL A 160 -12.25 -8.46 -18.87
N ARG A 161 -13.23 -8.60 -19.77
CA ARG A 161 -13.67 -7.57 -20.72
C ARG A 161 -13.90 -6.20 -20.08
N ARG A 162 -14.59 -6.16 -18.93
CA ARG A 162 -14.88 -4.92 -18.18
C ARG A 162 -13.60 -4.18 -17.75
N VAL A 163 -12.56 -4.92 -17.37
CA VAL A 163 -11.29 -4.36 -16.88
C VAL A 163 -10.41 -3.96 -18.06
N ARG A 164 -10.35 -4.81 -19.09
CA ARG A 164 -9.58 -4.55 -20.30
C ARG A 164 -10.06 -3.28 -21.03
N ALA A 165 -11.36 -3.03 -21.06
CA ALA A 165 -11.95 -1.86 -21.71
C ALA A 165 -11.46 -0.52 -21.13
N ILE A 166 -11.06 -0.49 -19.86
CA ILE A 166 -10.56 0.72 -19.17
C ILE A 166 -9.06 0.65 -18.88
N THR A 167 -8.38 -0.38 -19.37
CA THR A 167 -6.94 -0.58 -19.12
C THR A 167 -6.13 0.08 -20.22
N SER A 168 -5.07 0.77 -19.80
CA SER A 168 -4.05 1.37 -20.67
C SER A 168 -2.72 0.64 -20.56
N LEU A 169 -1.80 0.87 -21.52
CA LEU A 169 -0.42 0.36 -21.45
C LEU A 169 0.27 0.73 -20.12
N TYR A 170 0.00 1.94 -19.65
CA TYR A 170 0.51 2.46 -18.38
C TYR A 170 0.18 1.54 -17.18
N ASP A 171 -1.00 0.89 -17.16
CA ASP A 171 -1.36 -0.04 -16.09
C ASP A 171 -0.51 -1.32 -16.07
N PHE A 172 -0.10 -1.80 -17.25
CA PHE A 172 0.77 -2.96 -17.38
C PHE A 172 2.20 -2.63 -16.96
N VAL A 173 2.70 -1.45 -17.38
CA VAL A 173 4.04 -0.98 -16.99
C VAL A 173 4.12 -0.82 -15.48
N MET A 174 3.13 -0.19 -14.84
CA MET A 174 3.13 -0.03 -13.38
C MET A 174 3.04 -1.38 -12.66
N LEU A 175 2.23 -2.34 -13.14
CA LEU A 175 2.20 -3.67 -12.56
C LEU A 175 3.57 -4.36 -12.66
N PHE A 176 4.24 -4.23 -13.82
CA PHE A 176 5.56 -4.80 -14.01
C PHE A 176 6.61 -4.15 -13.11
N VAL A 177 6.64 -2.82 -13.00
CA VAL A 177 7.55 -2.10 -12.10
C VAL A 177 7.35 -2.52 -10.64
N ALA A 178 6.12 -2.77 -10.20
CA ALA A 178 5.85 -3.22 -8.83
C ALA A 178 6.29 -4.67 -8.56
N VAL A 179 6.21 -5.56 -9.57
CA VAL A 179 6.51 -6.99 -9.43
C VAL A 179 7.97 -7.31 -9.74
N ALA A 180 8.63 -6.54 -10.61
CA ALA A 180 9.97 -6.80 -11.10
C ALA A 180 11.03 -6.97 -9.99
N PRO A 181 11.10 -6.12 -8.94
CA PRO A 181 12.09 -6.31 -7.86
C PRO A 181 11.92 -7.65 -7.16
N PHE A 182 10.68 -8.07 -6.91
CA PHE A 182 10.39 -9.35 -6.27
C PHE A 182 10.75 -10.52 -7.17
N LEU A 183 10.44 -10.42 -8.46
CA LEU A 183 10.74 -11.48 -9.43
C LEU A 183 12.24 -11.69 -9.59
N THR A 184 13.01 -10.62 -9.80
CA THR A 184 14.46 -10.71 -9.98
C THR A 184 15.19 -11.03 -8.69
N GLY A 185 14.70 -10.55 -7.54
CA GLY A 185 15.23 -10.90 -6.22
C GLY A 185 15.04 -12.38 -5.90
N PHE A 186 13.85 -12.92 -6.18
CA PHE A 186 13.55 -14.35 -6.05
C PHE A 186 14.45 -15.19 -6.97
N MET A 187 14.62 -14.79 -8.23
CA MET A 187 15.52 -15.47 -9.17
C MET A 187 16.99 -15.43 -8.73
N ALA A 188 17.44 -14.32 -8.14
CA ALA A 188 18.79 -14.19 -7.59
C ALA A 188 19.01 -15.12 -6.39
N TYR A 189 18.04 -15.17 -5.47
CA TYR A 189 18.10 -16.02 -4.28
C TYR A 189 18.15 -17.52 -4.64
N HIS A 190 17.31 -17.96 -5.58
CA HIS A 190 17.28 -19.35 -6.05
C HIS A 190 18.36 -19.67 -7.10
N GLN A 191 19.20 -18.70 -7.48
CA GLN A 191 20.28 -18.87 -8.46
C GLN A 191 19.81 -19.48 -9.79
N ILE A 192 18.60 -19.12 -10.24
CA ILE A 192 17.99 -19.66 -11.47
C ILE A 192 18.79 -19.22 -12.71
N TYR A 193 19.31 -17.99 -12.66
CA TYR A 193 20.15 -17.39 -13.69
C TYR A 193 21.45 -16.90 -13.07
N ASP A 194 22.30 -16.25 -13.88
CA ASP A 194 23.51 -15.59 -13.40
C ASP A 194 23.19 -14.63 -12.24
N TYR A 195 23.76 -14.93 -11.08
CA TYR A 195 23.49 -14.23 -9.83
C TYR A 195 23.80 -12.73 -9.96
N GLN A 196 24.94 -12.39 -10.55
CA GLN A 196 25.38 -11.01 -10.66
C GLN A 196 24.41 -10.19 -11.52
N THR A 197 23.95 -10.76 -12.64
CA THR A 197 22.96 -10.14 -13.51
C THR A 197 21.63 -9.96 -12.80
N MET A 198 21.12 -10.99 -12.11
CA MET A 198 19.83 -10.93 -11.41
C MET A 198 19.83 -9.92 -10.26
N VAL A 199 20.91 -9.82 -9.50
CA VAL A 199 21.05 -8.81 -8.44
C VAL A 199 21.11 -7.40 -9.03
N ILE A 200 21.85 -7.17 -10.12
CA ILE A 200 21.86 -5.86 -10.80
C ILE A 200 20.44 -5.50 -11.26
N LEU A 201 19.72 -6.44 -11.88
CA LEU A 201 18.33 -6.23 -12.30
C LEU A 201 17.39 -5.97 -11.11
N HIS A 202 17.58 -6.66 -9.98
CA HIS A 202 16.85 -6.42 -8.74
C HIS A 202 17.05 -5.01 -8.20
N ILE A 203 18.31 -4.55 -8.11
CA ILE A 203 18.60 -3.20 -7.62
C ILE A 203 18.00 -2.17 -8.57
N LEU A 204 18.23 -2.29 -9.88
CA LEU A 204 17.68 -1.37 -10.88
C LEU A 204 16.14 -1.33 -10.86
N ALA A 205 15.48 -2.49 -10.71
CA ALA A 205 14.03 -2.54 -10.61
C ALA A 205 13.55 -1.88 -9.31
N GLY A 206 14.25 -2.08 -8.19
CA GLY A 206 13.97 -1.47 -6.90
C GLY A 206 14.11 0.06 -6.94
N GLU A 207 15.20 0.56 -7.49
CA GLU A 207 15.44 2.00 -7.68
C GLU A 207 14.41 2.64 -8.60
N LEU A 208 14.08 1.98 -9.73
CA LEU A 208 13.03 2.43 -10.64
C LEU A 208 11.69 2.51 -9.91
N MET A 209 11.36 1.50 -9.10
CA MET A 209 10.15 1.50 -8.29
C MET A 209 10.16 2.67 -7.30
N LEU A 210 11.24 2.90 -6.55
CA LEU A 210 11.37 4.02 -5.61
C LEU A 210 11.17 5.38 -6.29
N ILE A 211 11.84 5.61 -7.42
CA ILE A 211 11.70 6.83 -8.21
C ILE A 211 10.25 6.98 -8.70
N ALA A 212 9.60 5.89 -9.10
CA ALA A 212 8.23 5.92 -9.61
C ALA A 212 7.16 6.19 -8.54
N ILE A 213 7.41 5.85 -7.26
CA ILE A 213 6.38 5.95 -6.20
C ILE A 213 5.67 7.32 -6.17
N PRO A 214 6.37 8.46 -6.04
CA PRO A 214 5.71 9.75 -5.89
C PRO A 214 5.11 10.31 -7.18
N TYR A 215 5.56 9.89 -8.37
CA TYR A 215 5.17 10.53 -9.64
C TYR A 215 4.15 9.74 -10.47
N THR A 216 3.83 8.51 -10.06
CA THR A 216 2.97 7.61 -10.84
C THR A 216 1.68 7.26 -10.11
N LYS A 217 0.95 6.26 -10.63
CA LYS A 217 -0.22 5.67 -9.96
C LYS A 217 0.11 5.15 -8.55
N PHE A 218 1.37 4.87 -8.23
CA PHE A 218 1.80 4.46 -6.88
C PHE A 218 1.63 5.55 -5.82
N ALA A 219 1.50 6.82 -6.20
CA ALA A 219 1.27 7.91 -5.26
C ALA A 219 -0.01 7.72 -4.42
N HIS A 220 -0.93 6.84 -4.86
CA HIS A 220 -2.07 6.41 -4.05
C HIS A 220 -1.65 5.84 -2.70
N MET A 221 -0.47 5.22 -2.57
CA MET A 221 0.04 4.74 -1.29
C MET A 221 0.22 5.90 -0.31
N ILE A 222 0.79 7.02 -0.77
CA ILE A 222 0.97 8.23 0.03
C ILE A 222 -0.40 8.85 0.37
N TYR A 223 -1.22 9.09 -0.65
CA TYR A 223 -2.52 9.75 -0.46
C TYR A 223 -3.50 8.92 0.38
N PHE A 224 -3.45 7.60 0.32
CA PHE A 224 -4.27 6.72 1.14
C PHE A 224 -4.10 7.03 2.63
N PHE A 225 -2.85 7.12 3.11
CA PHE A 225 -2.58 7.48 4.50
C PHE A 225 -2.97 8.93 4.79
N LEU A 226 -2.61 9.87 3.92
CA LEU A 226 -2.93 11.29 4.13
C LEU A 226 -4.44 11.54 4.25
N GLN A 227 -5.23 10.99 3.32
CA GLN A 227 -6.68 11.13 3.32
C GLN A 227 -7.32 10.48 4.54
N ARG A 228 -6.83 9.30 4.94
CA ARG A 228 -7.44 8.52 6.00
C ARG A 228 -7.18 9.09 7.39
N PHE A 229 -6.02 9.73 7.61
CA PHE A 229 -5.65 10.30 8.91
C PHE A 229 -5.89 11.82 9.02
N PHE A 230 -5.71 12.58 7.94
CA PHE A 230 -5.70 14.05 8.02
C PHE A 230 -6.92 14.74 7.41
N VAL A 231 -7.71 14.07 6.58
CA VAL A 231 -8.94 14.65 6.01
C VAL A 231 -10.15 14.18 6.79
N ALA A 232 -10.94 15.12 7.31
CA ALA A 232 -12.19 14.83 8.00
C ALA A 232 -13.31 14.51 6.99
N SER A 233 -13.32 13.29 6.45
CA SER A 233 -14.36 12.79 5.54
C SER A 233 -15.05 11.55 6.10
N GLU A 234 -16.22 11.17 5.55
CA GLU A 234 -16.94 9.93 5.94
C GLU A 234 -16.05 8.67 5.89
N TYR A 235 -14.98 8.74 5.11
CA TYR A 235 -14.00 7.68 4.93
C TYR A 235 -12.68 7.95 5.64
N SER A 236 -12.63 8.76 6.71
CA SER A 236 -11.45 8.90 7.57
C SER A 236 -11.48 7.92 8.74
N PHE A 237 -10.31 7.54 9.28
CA PHE A 237 -10.28 6.80 10.57
C PHE A 237 -10.59 7.72 11.76
N GLY A 238 -10.44 9.03 11.54
CA GLY A 238 -10.91 10.08 12.44
C GLY A 238 -12.40 10.33 12.30
N LYS A 239 -12.84 11.50 12.75
CA LYS A 239 -14.24 11.91 12.62
C LYS A 239 -14.49 12.50 11.23
N GLY A 240 -15.27 11.81 10.42
CA GLY A 240 -15.80 12.36 9.18
C GLY A 240 -16.93 13.33 9.44
N ASN A 241 -16.92 14.48 8.77
CA ASN A 241 -18.15 15.25 8.58
C ASN A 241 -18.76 14.81 7.24
N ARG A 242 -20.06 14.52 7.21
CA ARG A 242 -20.75 14.23 5.94
C ARG A 242 -20.84 15.55 5.18
N THR A 243 -20.01 15.70 4.16
CA THR A 243 -20.04 16.83 3.25
C THR A 243 -20.50 16.29 1.91
N TRP A 244 -21.81 16.19 1.75
CA TRP A 244 -22.46 16.10 0.45
C TRP A 244 -22.97 17.49 0.07
#